data_AF-A0A3B9JE25-F1
#
_entry.id   AF-A0A3B9JE25-F1
#
_cell.length_a   1.000
_cell.length_b   1.000
_cell.length_c   1.000
_cell.angle_alpha   90.00
_cell.angle_beta   90.00
_cell.angle_gamma   90.00
#
_symmetry.space_group_name_H-M   'P 1'
#
loop_
_entity.id
_entity.type
_entity.pdbx_description
1 polymer ?
#
loop_
_entity_poly.entity_id
_entity_poly.type
_entity_poly.pdbx_seq_one_letter_code
_entity_poly.pdbx_strand_id
1 'polypeptide(L)'
;MIVGDSPARDLLIVLAFLISAFLGLGLLARLENLLWKVSGELPASPPDDFQAIPGPDPAEAAQADSPRPASQPKKPVPPLPAQFRKNFKVPETQDDRPIEPLPRGDDLPPLNLLFGEQNSRPDERHINQIAGLIEKTLDEFGIPARVIGFRIGPTVTQFAVKPGFIKKPGSTEDDPHLLKVRVAQIAALQRDLALALSAQRLRIEAPVPGKSYVGIEVPNLRSSTVRLRSILESEQFNKVGPPLGLALGRDVS
;
A
#
# COMPACT_ATOMS: atom_id res chain seq x y z
N MET A 1 -77.81 -1.20 -18.70
CA MET A 1 -76.72 -1.90 -19.41
C MET A 1 -76.49 -1.22 -20.74
N ILE A 2 -75.56 -0.27 -20.84
CA ILE A 2 -74.86 0.07 -22.09
C ILE A 2 -73.49 0.57 -21.67
N VAL A 3 -72.50 -0.31 -21.65
CA VAL A 3 -71.08 0.11 -21.60
C VAL A 3 -70.82 0.70 -22.98
N GLY A 4 -70.71 2.02 -23.05
CA GLY A 4 -70.38 2.72 -24.29
C GLY A 4 -68.99 2.31 -24.73
N ASP A 5 -68.94 1.38 -25.69
CA ASP A 5 -67.71 0.92 -26.32
C ASP A 5 -67.18 2.08 -27.16
N SER A 6 -66.31 2.87 -26.55
CA SER A 6 -65.73 4.04 -27.19
C SER A 6 -64.50 3.56 -27.95
N PRO A 7 -64.48 3.56 -29.29
CA PRO A 7 -63.36 3.05 -30.09
C PRO A 7 -62.03 3.75 -29.77
N ALA A 8 -62.09 4.95 -29.19
CA ALA A 8 -60.94 5.69 -28.70
C ALA A 8 -60.23 5.02 -27.50
N ARG A 9 -60.96 4.31 -26.63
CA ARG A 9 -60.38 3.66 -25.45
C ARG A 9 -59.58 2.42 -25.83
N ASP A 10 -60.12 1.62 -26.76
CA ASP A 10 -59.44 0.42 -27.24
C ASP A 10 -58.19 0.77 -28.05
N LEU A 11 -58.25 1.87 -28.83
CA LEU A 11 -57.08 2.42 -29.51
C LEU A 11 -55.96 2.80 -28.53
N LEU A 12 -56.31 3.44 -27.40
CA LEU A 12 -55.34 3.82 -26.37
C LEU A 12 -54.71 2.61 -25.68
N ILE A 13 -55.49 1.56 -25.42
CA ILE A 13 -54.98 0.34 -24.79
C ILE A 13 -54.03 -0.41 -25.74
N VAL A 14 -54.38 -0.53 -27.02
CA VAL A 14 -53.51 -1.15 -28.03
C VAL A 14 -52.22 -0.35 -28.22
N LEU A 15 -52.31 0.98 -28.22
CA LEU A 15 -51.13 1.85 -28.32
C LEU A 15 -50.21 1.70 -27.09
N ALA A 16 -50.78 1.67 -25.88
CA ALA A 16 -50.02 1.47 -24.65
C ALA A 16 -49.32 0.10 -24.61
N PHE A 17 -49.99 -0.95 -25.11
CA PHE A 17 -49.42 -2.30 -25.19
C PHE A 17 -48.28 -2.38 -26.20
N LEU A 18 -48.42 -1.73 -27.37
CA LEU A 18 -47.35 -1.63 -28.37
C LEU A 18 -46.14 -0.87 -27.83
N ILE A 19 -46.35 0.25 -27.13
CA ILE A 19 -45.26 1.01 -26.51
C ILE A 19 -44.55 0.15 -25.45
N SER A 20 -45.29 -0.53 -24.57
CA SER A 20 -44.73 -1.41 -23.55
C SER A 20 -43.92 -2.56 -24.16
N ALA A 21 -44.42 -3.19 -25.23
CA ALA A 21 -43.69 -4.23 -25.96
C ALA A 21 -42.41 -3.67 -26.62
N PHE A 22 -42.47 -2.44 -27.15
CA PHE A 22 -41.33 -1.79 -27.80
C PHE A 22 -40.21 -1.42 -26.79
N LEU A 23 -40.58 -1.00 -25.58
CA LEU A 23 -39.64 -0.78 -24.48
C LEU A 23 -39.09 -2.11 -23.92
N GLY A 24 -39.94 -3.13 -23.74
CA GLY A 24 -39.56 -4.40 -23.12
C GLY A 24 -38.65 -5.28 -23.98
N LEU A 25 -38.74 -5.18 -25.31
CA LEU A 25 -37.91 -5.97 -26.24
C LEU A 25 -36.60 -5.26 -26.65
N GLY A 26 -36.32 -4.07 -26.11
CA GLY A 26 -35.09 -3.32 -26.43
C GLY A 26 -35.01 -2.86 -27.89
N LEU A 27 -36.14 -2.79 -28.60
CA LEU A 27 -36.17 -2.38 -30.01
C LEU A 27 -35.72 -0.92 -30.20
N LEU A 28 -35.89 -0.08 -29.18
CA LEU A 28 -35.47 1.33 -29.22
C LEU A 28 -33.95 1.47 -29.38
N ALA A 29 -33.16 0.68 -28.64
CA ALA A 29 -31.70 0.67 -28.74
C ALA A 29 -31.22 0.10 -30.09
N ARG A 30 -31.97 -0.84 -30.66
CA ARG A 30 -31.69 -1.37 -32.01
C ARG A 30 -32.03 -0.37 -33.11
N LEU A 31 -33.12 0.37 -32.96
CA LEU A 31 -33.52 1.44 -33.89
C LEU A 31 -32.51 2.58 -33.84
N GLU A 32 -32.05 2.96 -32.66
CA GLU A 32 -31.01 3.97 -32.46
C GLU A 32 -29.70 3.56 -33.16
N ASN A 33 -29.19 2.34 -32.94
CA ASN A 33 -28.01 1.83 -33.66
C ASN A 33 -28.21 1.73 -35.18
N LEU A 34 -29.45 1.50 -35.66
CA LEU A 34 -29.76 1.47 -37.09
C LEU A 34 -29.78 2.89 -37.69
N LEU A 35 -30.32 3.86 -36.95
CA LEU A 35 -30.35 5.27 -37.34
C LEU A 35 -28.94 5.86 -37.38
N TRP A 36 -28.09 5.55 -36.41
CA TRP A 36 -26.66 5.92 -36.43
C TRP A 36 -25.90 5.33 -37.63
N LYS A 37 -26.31 4.14 -38.09
CA LYS A 37 -25.70 3.47 -39.25
C LYS A 37 -26.17 4.06 -40.58
N VAL A 38 -27.34 4.72 -40.60
CA VAL A 38 -27.94 5.33 -41.79
C VAL A 38 -27.65 6.84 -41.87
N SER A 39 -27.45 7.53 -40.76
CA SER A 39 -27.22 8.99 -40.72
C SER A 39 -25.79 9.42 -41.00
N GLY A 40 -24.79 8.52 -40.96
CA GLY A 40 -23.42 8.79 -41.41
C GLY A 40 -22.63 9.86 -40.63
N GLU A 41 -23.22 10.51 -39.63
CA GLU A 41 -22.54 11.45 -38.74
C GLU A 41 -22.18 10.77 -37.42
N LEU A 42 -20.87 10.55 -37.23
CA LEU A 42 -20.29 10.19 -35.94
C LEU A 42 -20.55 11.33 -34.96
N PRO A 43 -20.99 11.08 -33.71
CA PRO A 43 -20.84 12.08 -32.66
C PRO A 43 -19.35 12.38 -32.50
N ALA A 44 -19.01 13.67 -32.50
CA ALA A 44 -17.64 14.18 -32.42
C ALA A 44 -16.86 13.47 -31.31
N SER A 45 -15.71 12.91 -31.66
CA SER A 45 -14.71 12.46 -30.69
C SER A 45 -14.42 13.59 -29.69
N PRO A 46 -14.26 13.28 -28.39
CA PRO A 46 -13.79 14.28 -27.44
C PRO A 46 -12.44 14.84 -27.92
N PRO A 47 -12.14 16.13 -27.64
CA PRO A 47 -10.96 16.79 -28.18
C PRO A 47 -9.67 16.01 -27.86
N ASP A 48 -8.82 15.87 -28.89
CA ASP A 48 -7.47 15.28 -28.87
C ASP A 48 -6.48 16.11 -28.02
N ASP A 49 -6.80 16.35 -26.75
CA ASP A 49 -5.87 16.97 -25.79
C ASP A 49 -5.03 15.94 -25.03
N PHE A 50 -5.24 14.65 -25.29
CA PHE A 50 -4.30 13.61 -24.92
C PHE A 50 -3.41 13.30 -26.13
N GLN A 51 -2.51 14.23 -26.46
CA GLN A 51 -1.30 13.84 -27.17
C GLN A 51 -0.70 12.66 -26.40
N ALA A 52 -0.66 11.50 -27.06
CA ALA A 52 0.07 10.35 -26.57
C ALA A 52 1.47 10.86 -26.22
N ILE A 53 1.78 10.88 -24.91
CA ILE A 53 3.16 11.03 -24.45
C ILE A 53 3.91 9.96 -25.25
N PRO A 54 4.90 10.33 -26.09
CA PRO A 54 5.65 9.34 -26.83
C PRO A 54 6.16 8.32 -25.81
N GLY A 55 5.71 7.08 -25.98
CA GLY A 55 6.14 5.99 -25.12
C GLY A 55 7.67 5.97 -25.10
N PRO A 56 8.30 5.67 -23.95
CA PRO A 56 9.75 5.63 -23.87
C PRO A 56 10.28 4.74 -24.99
N ASP A 57 11.32 5.25 -25.66
CA ASP A 57 12.00 4.59 -26.78
C ASP A 57 12.23 3.11 -26.42
N PRO A 58 12.02 2.12 -27.32
CA PRO A 58 12.27 0.71 -27.01
C PRO A 58 13.67 0.43 -26.44
N ALA A 59 14.64 1.32 -26.70
CA ALA A 59 15.96 1.30 -26.08
C ALA A 59 15.97 1.68 -24.57
N GLU A 60 15.02 2.49 -24.12
CA GLU A 60 14.84 2.92 -22.72
C GLU A 60 14.00 1.91 -21.92
N ALA A 61 13.04 1.24 -22.55
CA ALA A 61 12.31 0.11 -21.95
C ALA A 61 13.20 -1.12 -21.69
N ALA A 62 14.23 -1.34 -22.52
CA ALA A 62 15.22 -2.41 -22.34
C ALA A 62 16.20 -2.15 -21.18
N GLN A 63 16.26 -0.93 -20.61
CA GLN A 63 17.09 -0.63 -19.44
C GLN A 63 16.35 -0.82 -18.11
N ALA A 64 15.01 -0.89 -18.13
CA ALA A 64 14.18 -1.15 -16.95
C ALA A 64 14.18 -2.60 -16.48
N ASP A 65 14.62 -3.55 -17.34
CA ASP A 65 14.78 -4.97 -17.01
C ASP A 65 16.24 -5.34 -16.66
N SER A 66 17.05 -4.34 -16.32
CA SER A 66 18.31 -4.59 -15.63
C SER A 66 18.00 -5.34 -14.33
N PRO A 67 18.60 -6.51 -14.08
CA PRO A 67 18.46 -7.18 -12.79
C PRO A 67 18.80 -6.16 -11.70
N ARG A 68 17.87 -5.87 -10.78
CA ARG A 68 18.19 -5.16 -9.54
C ARG A 68 19.46 -5.82 -9.00
N PRO A 69 20.54 -5.06 -8.73
CA PRO A 69 21.83 -5.65 -8.48
C PRO A 69 21.68 -6.70 -7.38
N ALA A 70 22.00 -7.94 -7.73
CA ALA A 70 22.10 -9.03 -6.81
C ALA A 70 22.88 -8.54 -5.59
N SER A 71 22.28 -8.77 -4.42
CA SER A 71 22.86 -8.63 -3.09
C SER A 71 24.39 -8.62 -3.11
N GLN A 72 24.97 -7.45 -2.88
CA GLN A 72 26.42 -7.33 -2.75
C GLN A 72 26.90 -8.24 -1.62
N PRO A 73 28.09 -8.86 -1.76
CA PRO A 73 28.65 -9.73 -0.75
C PRO A 73 28.86 -8.94 0.55
N LYS A 74 28.26 -9.44 1.64
CA LYS A 74 28.35 -8.85 2.99
C LYS A 74 29.82 -8.75 3.40
N LYS A 75 30.37 -7.55 3.49
CA LYS A 75 31.52 -7.31 4.39
C LYS A 75 31.08 -7.69 5.81
N PRO A 76 31.91 -8.39 6.60
CA PRO A 76 31.57 -8.71 7.98
C PRO A 76 31.34 -7.42 8.76
N VAL A 77 30.09 -7.19 9.19
CA VAL A 77 29.79 -6.08 10.10
C VAL A 77 30.45 -6.42 11.45
N PRO A 78 31.21 -5.50 12.06
CA PRO A 78 31.79 -5.71 13.38
C PRO A 78 30.71 -6.18 14.37
N PRO A 79 31.03 -7.13 15.27
CA PRO A 79 30.05 -7.64 16.21
C PRO A 79 29.52 -6.50 17.10
N LEU A 80 28.19 -6.41 17.22
CA LEU A 80 27.52 -5.39 18.04
C LEU A 80 27.94 -5.50 19.51
N PRO A 81 28.30 -4.37 20.16
CA PRO A 81 28.53 -4.32 21.61
C PRO A 81 27.33 -4.85 22.39
N ALA A 82 27.58 -5.47 23.55
CA ALA A 82 26.54 -6.14 24.33
C ALA A 82 25.34 -5.22 24.67
N GLN A 83 25.60 -3.94 24.95
CA GLN A 83 24.59 -2.94 25.30
C GLN A 83 23.56 -2.66 24.19
N PHE A 84 23.90 -2.92 22.92
CA PHE A 84 23.03 -2.68 21.77
C PHE A 84 22.38 -3.95 21.22
N ARG A 85 22.62 -5.12 21.83
CA ARG A 85 22.02 -6.37 21.36
C ARG A 85 20.52 -6.40 21.66
N LYS A 86 19.73 -6.81 20.67
CA LYS A 86 18.28 -6.93 20.75
C LYS A 86 17.83 -8.38 20.60
N ASN A 87 16.74 -8.70 21.29
CA ASN A 87 16.11 -10.01 21.31
C ASN A 87 14.60 -9.90 21.03
N PHE A 88 14.25 -9.08 20.04
CA PHE A 88 12.91 -9.03 19.51
C PHE A 88 12.55 -10.36 18.83
N LYS A 89 11.32 -10.81 19.04
CA LYS A 89 10.72 -11.93 18.33
C LYS A 89 9.81 -11.39 17.25
N VAL A 90 9.81 -12.00 16.07
CA VAL A 90 8.85 -11.67 15.02
C VAL A 90 7.52 -12.29 15.43
N PRO A 91 6.47 -11.49 15.66
CA PRO A 91 5.14 -12.04 15.88
C PRO A 91 4.75 -12.84 14.63
N GLU A 92 4.24 -14.05 14.80
CA GLU A 92 3.55 -14.73 13.70
C GLU A 92 2.31 -13.89 13.36
N THR A 93 2.39 -13.14 12.27
CA THR A 93 1.32 -12.22 11.85
C THR A 93 0.07 -13.02 11.54
N GLN A 94 -1.08 -12.55 12.06
CA GLN A 94 -2.38 -13.17 11.81
C GLN A 94 -2.81 -13.09 10.33
N ASP A 95 -2.25 -12.16 9.56
CA ASP A 95 -2.50 -11.98 8.12
C ASP A 95 -1.99 -13.13 7.23
N ASP A 96 -1.14 -14.03 7.75
CA ASP A 96 -0.64 -15.20 7.01
C ASP A 96 -1.56 -16.42 7.14
N ARG A 97 -2.65 -16.33 7.94
CA ARG A 97 -3.63 -17.42 8.02
C ARG A 97 -4.48 -17.41 6.75
N PRO A 98 -4.65 -18.54 6.05
CA PRO A 98 -5.63 -18.63 4.99
C PRO A 98 -7.00 -18.28 5.56
N ILE A 99 -7.50 -17.09 5.25
CA ILE A 99 -8.88 -16.73 5.51
C ILE A 99 -9.68 -17.54 4.49
N GLU A 100 -10.62 -18.36 4.97
CA GLU A 100 -11.53 -19.03 4.04
C GLU A 100 -12.20 -17.98 3.17
N PRO A 101 -12.17 -18.11 1.84
CA PRO A 101 -12.71 -17.09 0.96
C PRO A 101 -14.21 -16.94 1.25
N LEU A 102 -14.61 -15.74 1.65
CA LEU A 102 -16.00 -15.40 1.91
C LEU A 102 -16.86 -15.65 0.66
N PRO A 103 -18.15 -16.01 0.82
CA PRO A 103 -19.03 -16.33 -0.30
C PRO A 103 -19.12 -15.13 -1.26
N ARG A 104 -18.70 -15.37 -2.50
CA ARG A 104 -18.76 -14.43 -3.63
C ARG A 104 -19.97 -14.81 -4.49
N GLY A 105 -20.61 -13.82 -5.12
CA GLY A 105 -21.72 -14.07 -6.04
C GLY A 105 -21.29 -14.94 -7.23
N ASP A 106 -22.18 -15.84 -7.66
CA ASP A 106 -21.95 -16.77 -8.77
C ASP A 106 -21.77 -16.05 -10.12
N ASP A 107 -22.14 -14.77 -10.19
CA ASP A 107 -22.00 -13.89 -11.34
C ASP A 107 -20.60 -13.25 -11.48
N LEU A 108 -19.73 -13.41 -10.48
CA LEU A 108 -18.39 -12.83 -10.46
C LEU A 108 -17.30 -13.87 -10.77
N PRO A 109 -16.21 -13.47 -11.46
CA PRO A 109 -15.12 -14.39 -11.76
C PRO A 109 -14.42 -14.86 -10.48
N PRO A 110 -13.91 -16.10 -10.45
CA PRO A 110 -13.25 -16.65 -9.27
C PRO A 110 -11.87 -16.03 -9.06
N LEU A 111 -11.47 -15.85 -7.79
CA LEU A 111 -10.15 -15.28 -7.44
C LEU A 111 -8.98 -16.21 -7.72
N ASN A 112 -9.23 -17.48 -8.01
CA ASN A 112 -8.18 -18.43 -8.39
C ASN A 112 -7.54 -18.10 -9.75
N LEU A 113 -8.15 -17.22 -10.56
CA LEU A 113 -7.53 -16.62 -11.74
C LEU A 113 -6.32 -15.74 -11.38
N LEU A 114 -6.26 -15.26 -10.14
CA LEU A 114 -5.16 -14.47 -9.62
C LEU A 114 -4.16 -15.36 -8.88
N PHE A 115 -2.87 -15.02 -9.02
CA PHE A 115 -1.80 -15.70 -8.29
C PHE A 115 -1.90 -15.45 -6.78
N GLY A 116 -1.76 -16.53 -6.00
CA GLY A 116 -1.66 -16.46 -4.54
C GLY A 116 -0.35 -15.82 -4.07
N GLU A 117 -0.36 -15.32 -2.82
CA GLU A 117 0.79 -14.63 -2.23
C GLU A 117 1.99 -15.57 -2.00
N GLN A 118 3.20 -15.01 -2.09
CA GLN A 118 4.42 -15.69 -1.71
C GLN A 118 4.90 -15.14 -0.37
N ASN A 119 4.76 -15.95 0.69
CA ASN A 119 5.17 -15.55 2.02
C ASN A 119 6.69 -15.71 2.17
N SER A 120 7.39 -14.59 2.35
CA SER A 120 8.81 -14.60 2.72
C SER A 120 8.90 -14.42 4.23
N ARG A 121 9.45 -15.42 4.92
CA ARG A 121 9.63 -15.34 6.38
C ARG A 121 10.66 -14.26 6.72
N PRO A 122 10.34 -13.30 7.61
CA PRO A 122 11.29 -12.27 8.04
C PRO A 122 12.49 -12.87 8.79
N ASP A 123 13.69 -12.31 8.57
CA ASP A 123 14.91 -12.72 9.28
C ASP A 123 15.01 -11.99 10.63
N GLU A 124 14.62 -12.68 11.71
CA GLU A 124 14.63 -12.11 13.07
C GLU A 124 16.03 -11.65 13.50
N ARG A 125 17.08 -12.39 13.12
CA ARG A 125 18.45 -12.04 13.49
C ARG A 125 18.85 -10.73 12.84
N HIS A 126 18.48 -10.57 11.56
CA HIS A 126 18.75 -9.33 10.85
C HIS A 126 17.99 -8.15 11.44
N ILE A 127 16.71 -8.32 11.79
CA ILE A 127 15.91 -7.25 12.42
C ILE A 127 16.55 -6.80 13.73
N ASN A 128 16.97 -7.74 14.57
CA ASN A 128 17.65 -7.45 15.83
C ASN A 128 19.00 -6.75 15.62
N GLN A 129 19.74 -7.15 14.60
CA GLN A 129 20.99 -6.51 14.23
C GLN A 129 20.77 -5.05 13.79
N ILE A 130 19.79 -4.79 12.93
CA ILE A 130 19.45 -3.43 12.47
C ILE A 130 18.96 -2.57 13.64
N ALA A 131 18.10 -3.10 14.51
CA ALA A 131 17.63 -2.38 15.69
C ALA A 131 18.80 -1.96 16.62
N GLY A 132 19.75 -2.86 16.85
CA GLY A 132 20.95 -2.54 17.62
C GLY A 132 21.86 -1.53 16.93
N LEU A 133 21.97 -1.61 15.60
CA LEU A 133 22.80 -0.69 14.82
C LEU A 133 22.20 0.72 14.80
N ILE A 134 20.87 0.87 14.72
CA ILE A 134 20.19 2.17 14.87
C ILE A 134 20.56 2.82 16.20
N GLU A 135 20.45 2.07 17.31
CA GLU A 135 20.80 2.61 18.63
C GLU A 135 22.28 2.98 18.73
N LYS A 136 23.17 2.10 18.26
CA LYS A 136 24.61 2.34 18.27
C LYS A 136 24.97 3.60 17.49
N THR A 137 24.45 3.74 16.29
CA THR A 137 24.74 4.90 15.44
C THR A 137 24.20 6.18 16.07
N LEU A 138 22.96 6.18 16.58
CA LEU A 138 22.42 7.35 17.26
C LEU A 138 23.26 7.74 18.50
N ASP A 139 23.73 6.76 19.26
CA ASP A 139 24.60 6.97 20.42
C ASP A 139 25.97 7.57 20.04
N GLU A 140 26.57 7.12 18.92
CA GLU A 140 27.82 7.68 18.37
C GLU A 140 27.71 9.18 18.02
N PHE A 141 26.52 9.64 17.63
CA PHE A 141 26.22 11.05 17.39
C PHE A 141 25.78 11.82 18.65
N GLY A 142 25.88 11.20 19.83
CA GLY A 142 25.46 11.80 21.10
C GLY A 142 23.95 11.93 21.27
N ILE A 143 23.18 11.13 20.52
CA ILE A 143 21.71 11.12 20.54
C ILE A 143 21.24 9.81 21.18
N PRO A 144 21.15 9.72 22.52
CA PRO A 144 20.69 8.50 23.17
C PRO A 144 19.24 8.22 22.79
N ALA A 145 18.98 7.04 22.24
CA ALA A 145 17.65 6.59 21.85
C ALA A 145 17.54 5.06 22.02
N ARG A 146 16.30 4.57 22.13
CA ARG A 146 16.03 3.14 22.26
C ARG A 146 15.00 2.68 21.24
N VAL A 147 15.31 1.64 20.47
CA VAL A 147 14.34 0.87 19.69
C VAL A 147 13.50 0.07 20.66
N ILE A 148 12.19 0.33 20.67
CA ILE A 148 11.21 -0.32 21.56
C ILE A 148 10.37 -1.39 20.86
N GLY A 149 10.41 -1.44 19.53
CA GLY A 149 9.68 -2.40 18.72
C GLY A 149 9.87 -2.14 17.24
N PHE A 150 9.19 -2.92 16.41
CA PHE A 150 9.25 -2.84 14.96
C PHE A 150 7.95 -3.38 14.35
N ARG A 151 7.66 -2.97 13.12
CA ARG A 151 6.58 -3.48 12.26
C ARG A 151 7.19 -3.83 10.92
N ILE A 152 6.97 -5.05 10.45
CA ILE A 152 7.47 -5.50 9.15
C ILE A 152 6.36 -5.30 8.14
N GLY A 153 6.69 -4.63 7.04
CA GLY A 153 5.86 -4.65 5.85
C GLY A 153 6.52 -5.35 4.68
N PRO A 154 5.89 -5.32 3.50
CA PRO A 154 6.35 -6.05 2.32
C PRO A 154 7.72 -5.58 1.82
N THR A 155 7.93 -4.25 1.78
CA THR A 155 9.12 -3.63 1.19
C THR A 155 10.06 -3.02 2.23
N VAL A 156 9.53 -2.58 3.36
CA VAL A 156 10.26 -1.89 4.42
C VAL A 156 9.87 -2.44 5.80
N THR A 157 10.76 -2.29 6.78
CA THR A 157 10.50 -2.53 8.20
C THR A 157 10.58 -1.20 8.93
N GLN A 158 9.51 -0.84 9.65
CA GLN A 158 9.44 0.36 10.47
C GLN A 158 9.91 0.03 11.90
N PHE A 159 10.98 0.67 12.36
CA PHE A 159 11.48 0.57 13.73
C PHE A 159 10.95 1.71 14.59
N ALA A 160 10.41 1.38 15.76
CA ALA A 160 9.89 2.35 16.72
C ALA A 160 11.03 2.81 17.64
N VAL A 161 11.49 4.05 17.45
CA VAL A 161 12.61 4.65 18.19
C VAL A 161 12.12 5.66 19.21
N LYS A 162 12.33 5.37 20.49
CA LYS A 162 12.02 6.26 21.61
C LYS A 162 13.22 7.17 21.89
N PRO A 163 13.09 8.51 21.75
CA PRO A 163 14.15 9.44 22.12
C PRO A 163 14.45 9.37 23.63
N GLY A 164 15.73 9.35 23.99
CA GLY A 164 16.20 9.34 25.36
C GLY A 164 16.38 10.75 25.93
N PHE A 165 17.29 10.86 26.90
CA PHE A 165 17.63 12.10 27.57
C PHE A 165 19.14 12.34 27.53
N ILE A 166 19.55 13.57 27.31
CA ILE A 166 20.93 14.04 27.36
C ILE A 166 21.15 14.90 28.60
N LYS A 167 22.34 14.79 29.21
CA LYS A 167 22.75 15.68 30.30
C LYS A 167 23.01 17.08 29.74
N LYS A 168 22.48 18.11 30.38
CA LYS A 168 22.75 19.49 29.97
C LYS A 168 24.25 19.81 30.21
N PRO A 169 24.99 20.31 29.22
CA PRO A 169 26.36 20.76 29.45
C PRO A 169 26.35 21.90 30.48
N GLY A 170 27.10 21.73 31.58
CA GLY A 170 27.17 22.67 32.70
C GLY A 170 26.33 22.32 33.94
N SER A 171 25.68 21.16 34.00
CA SER A 171 25.08 20.64 35.25
C SER A 171 26.14 19.93 36.12
N THR A 172 26.24 20.31 37.39
CA THR A 172 27.02 19.60 38.42
C THR A 172 26.50 18.17 38.61
N GLU A 173 27.36 17.22 38.99
CA GLU A 173 26.97 15.81 39.19
C GLU A 173 25.82 15.62 40.19
N ASP A 174 25.66 16.56 41.13
CA ASP A 174 24.64 16.53 42.17
C ASP A 174 23.22 16.90 41.70
N ASP A 175 23.05 17.55 40.54
CA ASP A 175 21.73 17.85 39.96
C ASP A 175 21.73 17.74 38.41
N PRO A 176 21.57 16.53 37.86
CA PRO A 176 21.57 16.34 36.41
C PRO A 176 20.25 16.87 35.81
N HIS A 177 20.30 18.10 35.31
CA HIS A 177 19.25 18.61 34.43
C HIS A 177 19.22 17.79 33.13
N LEU A 178 18.29 16.84 33.04
CA LEU A 178 18.07 15.98 31.86
C LEU A 178 17.20 16.69 30.83
N LEU A 179 17.72 16.81 29.60
CA LEU A 179 16.98 17.33 28.45
C LEU A 179 16.55 16.18 27.56
N LYS A 180 15.29 16.14 27.15
CA LYS A 180 14.82 15.15 26.20
C LYS A 180 15.45 15.40 24.84
N VAL A 181 15.92 14.33 24.18
CA VAL A 181 16.39 14.40 22.80
C VAL A 181 15.29 14.96 21.91
N ARG A 182 15.63 15.95 21.08
CA ARG A 182 14.67 16.56 20.17
C ARG A 182 14.47 15.65 18.96
N VAL A 183 13.22 15.48 18.56
CA VAL A 183 12.82 14.66 17.40
C VAL A 183 13.53 15.13 16.12
N ALA A 184 13.67 16.45 15.94
CA ALA A 184 14.39 17.04 14.81
C ALA A 184 15.85 16.61 14.72
N GLN A 185 16.52 16.34 15.84
CA GLN A 185 17.92 15.87 15.84
C GLN A 185 18.03 14.45 15.27
N ILE A 186 17.07 13.57 15.58
CA ILE A 186 17.01 12.22 15.01
C ILE A 186 16.71 12.31 13.50
N ALA A 187 15.74 13.15 13.11
CA ALA A 187 15.38 13.34 11.70
C ALA A 187 16.54 13.88 10.86
N ALA A 188 17.39 14.74 11.43
CA ALA A 188 18.57 15.28 10.76
C ALA A 188 19.62 14.21 10.40
N LEU A 189 19.71 13.12 11.17
CA LEU A 189 20.67 12.03 10.94
C LEU A 189 20.22 11.01 9.87
N GLN A 190 19.18 11.30 9.09
CA GLN A 190 18.65 10.36 8.09
C GLN A 190 19.73 9.82 7.13
N ARG A 191 20.63 10.68 6.66
CA ARG A 191 21.69 10.29 5.71
C ARG A 191 22.79 9.47 6.39
N ASP A 192 23.18 9.85 7.60
CA ASP A 192 24.21 9.15 8.36
C ASP A 192 23.73 7.77 8.83
N LEU A 193 22.45 7.67 9.23
CA LEU A 193 21.81 6.39 9.52
C LEU A 193 21.74 5.50 8.28
N ALA A 194 21.37 6.05 7.11
CA ALA A 194 21.37 5.28 5.87
C ALA A 194 22.75 4.70 5.56
N LEU A 195 23.81 5.51 5.73
CA LEU A 195 25.20 5.08 5.56
C LEU A 195 25.58 3.96 6.54
N ALA A 196 25.31 4.15 7.84
CA ALA A 196 25.65 3.18 8.87
C ALA A 196 24.92 1.84 8.67
N LEU A 197 23.65 1.88 8.28
CA LEU A 197 22.83 0.71 8.01
C LEU A 197 23.11 0.06 6.64
N SER A 198 24.00 0.64 5.82
CA SER A 198 24.23 0.22 4.43
C SER A 198 22.94 0.19 3.60
N ALA A 199 22.01 1.11 3.89
CA ALA A 199 20.75 1.24 3.19
C ALA A 199 20.88 2.32 2.09
N GLN A 200 20.28 2.06 0.92
CA GLN A 200 20.28 3.06 -0.17
C GLN A 200 19.53 4.34 0.21
N ARG A 201 18.40 4.20 0.92
CA ARG A 201 17.56 5.29 1.42
C ARG A 201 16.78 4.82 2.65
N LEU A 202 16.38 5.78 3.47
CA LEU A 202 15.65 5.57 4.72
C LEU A 202 14.63 6.71 4.88
N ARG A 203 13.44 6.41 5.42
CA ARG A 203 12.41 7.40 5.75
C ARG A 203 12.28 7.50 7.27
N ILE A 204 12.26 8.73 7.77
CA ILE A 204 12.02 9.01 9.19
C ILE A 204 10.65 9.67 9.34
N GLU A 205 9.75 9.01 10.06
CA GLU A 205 8.45 9.54 10.46
C GLU A 205 8.52 10.08 11.88
N ALA A 206 8.48 11.40 12.00
CA ALA A 206 8.83 12.11 13.22
C ALA A 206 7.82 13.22 13.52
N PRO A 207 7.00 13.13 14.59
CA PRO A 207 6.64 11.94 15.38
C PRO A 207 5.52 11.10 14.72
N VAL A 208 5.42 9.82 15.08
CA VAL A 208 4.29 8.98 14.61
C VAL A 208 2.97 9.46 15.27
N PRO A 209 1.91 9.75 14.49
CA PRO A 209 0.64 10.25 15.04
C PRO A 209 0.08 9.35 16.15
N GLY A 210 -0.27 9.95 17.29
CA GLY A 210 -0.83 9.23 18.43
C GLY A 210 0.14 8.29 19.16
N LYS A 211 1.45 8.32 18.83
CA LYS A 211 2.47 7.49 19.48
C LYS A 211 3.65 8.35 19.97
N SER A 212 4.30 7.92 21.05
CA SER A 212 5.44 8.62 21.65
C SER A 212 6.80 8.08 21.17
N TYR A 213 6.93 7.80 19.88
CA TYR A 213 8.18 7.35 19.24
C TYR A 213 8.32 7.93 17.83
N VAL A 214 9.53 7.84 17.29
CA VAL A 214 9.90 8.16 15.91
C VAL A 214 9.94 6.86 15.12
N GLY A 215 9.27 6.81 13.97
CA GLY A 215 9.30 5.68 13.05
C GLY A 215 10.50 5.77 12.12
N ILE A 216 11.33 4.74 12.05
CA ILE A 216 12.44 4.66 11.10
C ILE A 216 12.18 3.51 10.14
N GLU A 217 11.90 3.79 8.88
CA GLU A 217 11.66 2.78 7.85
C GLU A 217 12.94 2.41 7.12
N VAL A 218 13.35 1.16 7.27
CA VAL A 218 14.53 0.58 6.63
C VAL A 218 14.07 -0.42 5.57
N PRO A 219 14.63 -0.38 4.35
CA PRO A 219 14.34 -1.39 3.32
C PRO A 219 14.63 -2.81 3.80
N ASN A 220 13.74 -3.75 3.48
CA ASN A 220 13.94 -5.16 3.78
C ASN A 220 15.07 -5.74 2.90
N LEU A 221 15.84 -6.70 3.43
CA LEU A 221 16.78 -7.48 2.61
C LEU A 221 16.09 -8.24 1.47
N ARG A 222 14.88 -8.72 1.72
CA ARG A 222 14.02 -9.39 0.76
C ARG A 222 12.66 -8.70 0.77
N SER A 223 12.40 -7.90 -0.26
CA SER A 223 11.08 -7.30 -0.46
C SER A 223 10.13 -8.33 -1.06
N SER A 224 8.90 -8.44 -0.54
CA SER A 224 7.84 -9.25 -1.12
C SER A 224 6.95 -8.41 -2.03
N THR A 225 6.47 -9.04 -3.11
CA THR A 225 5.45 -8.45 -3.99
C THR A 225 4.08 -8.67 -3.37
N VAL A 226 3.34 -7.59 -3.14
CA VAL A 226 1.93 -7.66 -2.72
C VAL A 226 1.07 -8.04 -3.93
N ARG A 227 0.34 -9.16 -3.83
CA ARG A 227 -0.51 -9.63 -4.94
C ARG A 227 -1.97 -9.21 -4.75
N LEU A 228 -2.65 -8.89 -5.85
CA LEU A 228 -4.04 -8.44 -5.81
C LEU A 228 -4.96 -9.43 -5.08
N ARG A 229 -4.76 -10.73 -5.30
CA ARG A 229 -5.57 -11.79 -4.70
C ARG A 229 -5.66 -11.66 -3.19
N SER A 230 -4.54 -11.48 -2.51
CA SER A 230 -4.51 -11.43 -1.04
C SER A 230 -5.19 -10.19 -0.48
N ILE A 231 -5.20 -9.08 -1.23
CA ILE A 231 -5.95 -7.88 -0.86
C ILE A 231 -7.45 -8.13 -1.02
N LEU A 232 -7.88 -8.75 -2.12
CA LEU A 232 -9.31 -9.06 -2.36
C LEU A 232 -9.87 -10.13 -1.42
N GLU A 233 -9.02 -11.04 -0.93
CA GLU A 233 -9.38 -12.05 0.08
C GLU A 233 -9.36 -11.48 1.51
N SER A 234 -8.83 -10.27 1.72
CA SER A 234 -8.71 -9.66 3.05
C SER A 234 -10.06 -9.27 3.65
N GLU A 235 -10.21 -9.39 4.98
CA GLU A 235 -11.41 -8.90 5.66
C GLU A 235 -11.61 -7.39 5.46
N GLN A 236 -10.52 -6.63 5.38
CA GLN A 236 -10.53 -5.17 5.25
C GLN A 236 -11.20 -4.76 3.93
N PHE A 237 -10.85 -5.42 2.82
CA PHE A 237 -11.47 -5.15 1.53
C PHE A 237 -12.96 -5.56 1.52
N ASN A 238 -13.27 -6.72 2.11
CA ASN A 238 -14.64 -7.20 2.20
C ASN A 238 -15.55 -6.29 3.06
N LYS A 239 -15.00 -5.63 4.10
CA LYS A 239 -15.74 -4.66 4.93
C LYS A 239 -16.13 -3.39 4.18
N VAL A 240 -15.36 -2.97 3.17
CA VAL A 240 -15.70 -1.79 2.35
C VAL A 240 -16.87 -2.10 1.41
N GLY A 241 -16.87 -3.28 0.79
CA GLY A 241 -17.97 -3.77 -0.05
C GLY A 241 -18.05 -3.15 -1.46
N PRO A 242 -18.81 -3.78 -2.38
CA PRO A 242 -19.06 -3.28 -3.74
C PRO A 242 -20.01 -2.05 -3.78
N PRO A 243 -20.09 -1.28 -4.89
CA PRO A 243 -19.42 -1.50 -6.19
C PRO A 243 -18.11 -0.72 -6.37
N LEU A 244 -17.75 0.20 -5.47
CA LEU A 244 -16.61 1.13 -5.63
C LEU A 244 -15.45 0.86 -4.66
N GLY A 245 -15.37 -0.35 -4.09
CA GLY A 245 -14.23 -0.76 -3.26
C GLY A 245 -12.93 -0.79 -4.08
N LEU A 246 -11.92 -0.04 -3.64
CA LEU A 246 -10.62 0.04 -4.31
C LEU A 246 -9.52 -0.63 -3.48
N ALA A 247 -8.84 -1.59 -4.08
CA ALA A 247 -7.68 -2.26 -3.48
C ALA A 247 -6.40 -1.47 -3.82
N LEU A 248 -5.79 -0.83 -2.81
CA LEU A 248 -4.58 0.00 -3.00
C LEU A 248 -3.26 -0.74 -2.73
N GLY A 249 -3.23 -1.64 -1.74
CA GLY A 249 -1.99 -2.33 -1.33
C GLY A 249 -1.96 -2.68 0.15
N ARG A 250 -0.75 -2.94 0.66
CA ARG A 250 -0.46 -3.13 2.09
C ARG A 250 0.44 -2.01 2.59
N ASP A 251 0.18 -1.58 3.82
CA ASP A 251 0.96 -0.54 4.51
C ASP A 251 1.78 -1.13 5.67
N VAL A 252 2.71 -0.34 6.21
CA VAL A 252 3.65 -0.70 7.28
C VAL A 252 3.35 0.03 8.61
N SER A 253 2.29 0.85 8.65
CA SER A 253 1.89 1.74 9.74
C SER A 253 0.98 1.09 10.79
#